data_AF-A0AA37TT09-F1
#
_entry.id   AF-A0AA37TT09-F1
#
_cell.length_a   1.000
_cell.length_b   1.000
_cell.length_c   1.000
_cell.angle_alpha   90.00
_cell.angle_beta   90.00
_cell.angle_gamma   90.00
#
_symmetry.space_group_name_H-M   'P 1'
#
loop_
_entity.id
_entity.type
_entity.pdbx_description
1 polymer ?
#
loop_
_entity_poly.entity_id
_entity_poly.type
_entity_poly.pdbx_seq_one_letter_code
_entity_poly.pdbx_strand_id
1 'polypeptide(L)'
;MSQAKGSVNVSLMEAFIAERNANGDWDDFIGRNKRQLNVTRVAEYAGLVNRKVISGKNANPTVSKLFHEAEEMLREQGYFKEDTRTDSEKANDEQKSMGDAIAASRAKVTSESNAALQQENFDLKQKNKELLDKLEKLQAIESYMERTGRW
;
A
#
# COMPACT_ATOMS: atom_id res chain seq x y z
N MET A 1 13.81 24.01 -14.99
CA MET A 1 12.98 22.79 -15.17
C MET A 1 12.02 22.51 -14.00
N SER A 2 12.31 22.89 -12.75
CA SER A 2 11.40 22.69 -11.59
C SER A 2 10.14 23.59 -11.62
N GLN A 3 10.30 24.87 -11.96
CA GLN A 3 9.21 25.87 -11.99
C GLN A 3 8.04 25.47 -12.91
N ALA A 4 8.33 24.94 -14.10
CA ALA A 4 7.30 24.51 -15.06
C ALA A 4 6.46 23.32 -14.57
N LYS A 5 7.02 22.43 -13.75
CA LYS A 5 6.25 21.34 -13.12
C LYS A 5 5.39 21.86 -11.97
N GLY A 6 5.85 22.90 -11.28
CA GLY A 6 5.10 23.58 -10.23
C GLY A 6 3.82 24.22 -10.76
N SER A 7 3.90 24.96 -11.87
CA SER A 7 2.73 25.62 -12.47
C SER A 7 1.71 24.62 -13.04
N VAL A 8 2.17 23.53 -13.66
CA VAL A 8 1.27 22.47 -14.16
C VAL A 8 0.48 21.83 -13.02
N ASN A 9 1.12 21.51 -11.90
CA ASN A 9 0.43 20.92 -10.74
C ASN A 9 -0.63 21.86 -10.15
N VAL A 10 -0.41 23.18 -10.21
CA VAL A 10 -1.39 24.18 -9.75
C VAL A 10 -2.61 24.17 -10.68
N SER A 11 -2.41 24.31 -11.99
CA SER A 11 -3.53 24.30 -12.94
C SER A 11 -4.34 22.99 -12.90
N LEU A 12 -3.67 21.85 -12.71
CA LEU A 12 -4.33 20.56 -12.52
C LEU A 12 -5.22 20.54 -11.27
N MET A 13 -4.73 21.06 -10.15
CA MET A 13 -5.50 21.14 -8.91
C MET A 13 -6.69 22.10 -9.03
N GLU A 14 -6.49 23.27 -9.67
CA GLU A 14 -7.57 24.24 -9.92
C GLU A 14 -8.66 23.65 -10.82
N ALA A 15 -8.28 22.97 -11.90
CA ALA A 15 -9.21 22.31 -12.80
C ALA A 15 -10.01 21.22 -12.09
N PHE A 16 -9.34 20.42 -11.25
CA PHE A 16 -9.99 19.41 -10.43
C PHE A 16 -11.04 20.03 -9.49
N ILE A 17 -10.68 21.07 -8.72
CA ILE A 17 -11.61 21.74 -7.80
C ILE A 17 -12.81 22.32 -8.57
N ALA A 18 -12.56 22.99 -9.70
CA ALA A 18 -13.61 23.59 -10.51
C ALA A 18 -14.61 22.54 -11.03
N GLU A 19 -14.10 21.41 -11.52
CA GLU A 19 -14.92 20.31 -12.02
C GLU A 19 -15.76 19.68 -10.90
N ARG A 20 -15.17 19.42 -9.72
CA ARG A 20 -15.90 18.86 -8.58
C ARG A 20 -16.96 19.83 -8.05
N ASN A 21 -16.67 21.13 -8.04
CA ASN A 21 -17.66 22.15 -7.67
C ASN A 21 -18.83 22.23 -8.66
N ALA A 22 -18.60 21.96 -9.95
CA ALA A 22 -19.66 21.90 -10.95
C ALA A 22 -20.51 20.62 -10.82
N ASN A 23 -19.88 19.49 -10.50
CA ASN A 23 -20.54 18.19 -10.43
C ASN A 23 -21.18 17.89 -9.06
N GLY A 24 -20.70 18.52 -7.99
CA GLY A 24 -21.17 18.31 -6.62
C GLY A 24 -20.86 16.92 -6.05
N ASP A 25 -19.88 16.21 -6.60
CA ASP A 25 -19.56 14.82 -6.28
C ASP A 25 -18.42 14.68 -5.26
N TRP A 26 -18.35 15.60 -4.31
CA TRP A 26 -17.29 15.64 -3.29
C TRP A 26 -17.28 14.42 -2.36
N ASP A 27 -18.41 13.74 -2.17
CA ASP A 27 -18.55 12.57 -1.30
C ASP A 27 -17.55 11.45 -1.63
N ASP A 28 -17.19 11.27 -2.90
CA ASP A 28 -16.21 10.26 -3.32
C ASP A 28 -14.79 10.55 -2.84
N PHE A 29 -14.51 11.81 -2.53
CA PHE A 29 -13.20 12.33 -2.13
C PHE A 29 -13.09 12.52 -0.63
N ILE A 30 -14.18 12.37 0.12
CA ILE A 30 -14.16 12.46 1.57
C ILE A 30 -13.40 11.26 2.16
N GLY A 31 -12.51 11.54 3.10
CA GLY A 31 -11.77 10.52 3.84
C GLY A 31 -12.69 9.61 4.65
N ARG A 32 -12.24 8.40 4.97
CA ARG A 32 -13.03 7.40 5.72
C ARG A 32 -13.58 7.92 7.06
N ASN A 33 -12.85 8.81 7.71
CA ASN A 33 -13.25 9.43 8.98
C ASN A 33 -14.25 10.58 8.80
N LYS A 34 -14.62 10.92 7.56
CA LYS A 34 -15.49 12.04 7.17
C LYS A 34 -15.08 13.39 7.76
N ARG A 35 -13.78 13.62 7.99
CA ARG A 35 -13.27 14.84 8.64
C ARG A 35 -12.36 15.70 7.76
N GLN A 36 -11.91 15.13 6.64
CA GLN A 36 -10.94 15.71 5.73
C GLN A 36 -11.08 15.04 4.37
N LEU A 37 -10.47 15.62 3.34
CA LEU A 37 -10.37 14.99 2.03
C LEU A 37 -9.34 13.85 2.05
N ASN A 38 -9.57 12.85 1.21
CA ASN A 38 -8.60 11.80 0.93
C ASN A 38 -7.53 12.34 -0.03
N VAL A 39 -6.42 12.82 0.54
CA VAL A 39 -5.28 13.38 -0.19
C VAL A 39 -4.80 12.47 -1.33
N THR A 40 -4.80 11.14 -1.12
CA THR A 40 -4.36 10.19 -2.16
C THR A 40 -5.33 10.19 -3.34
N ARG A 41 -6.63 10.11 -3.07
CA ARG A 41 -7.65 10.08 -4.12
C ARG A 41 -7.73 11.41 -4.87
N VAL A 42 -7.60 12.52 -4.15
CA VAL A 42 -7.52 13.85 -4.77
C VAL A 42 -6.30 13.94 -5.68
N ALA A 43 -5.11 13.51 -5.23
CA ALA A 43 -3.91 13.54 -6.06
C ALA A 43 -4.04 12.66 -7.32
N GLU A 44 -4.64 11.47 -7.20
CA GLU A 44 -4.88 10.56 -8.33
C GLU A 44 -5.83 11.17 -9.37
N TYR A 45 -6.97 11.71 -8.93
CA TYR A 45 -8.00 12.25 -9.85
C TYR A 45 -7.63 13.62 -10.40
N ALA A 46 -6.90 14.44 -9.64
CA ALA A 46 -6.33 15.68 -10.14
C ALA A 46 -5.15 15.45 -11.11
N GLY A 47 -4.70 14.20 -11.30
CA GLY A 47 -3.58 13.88 -12.19
C GLY A 47 -2.22 14.34 -11.66
N LEU A 48 -2.08 14.51 -10.34
CA LEU A 48 -0.81 14.87 -9.71
C LEU A 48 0.11 13.66 -9.64
N VAL A 49 1.42 13.91 -9.73
CA VAL A 49 2.46 12.86 -9.74
C VAL A 49 2.39 11.97 -8.49
N ASN A 50 2.05 12.55 -7.34
CA ASN A 50 1.81 11.81 -6.09
C ASN A 50 1.19 12.73 -5.02
N ARG A 51 0.64 12.12 -3.97
CA ARG A 51 0.12 12.83 -2.79
C ARG A 51 1.12 13.75 -2.07
N LYS A 52 2.43 13.54 -2.23
CA LYS A 52 3.46 14.36 -1.56
C LYS A 52 3.56 15.76 -2.17
N VAL A 53 3.03 15.96 -3.39
CA VAL A 53 2.87 17.28 -3.98
C VAL A 53 1.90 18.14 -3.15
N ILE A 54 0.91 17.52 -2.50
CA ILE A 54 -0.08 18.17 -1.64
C ILE A 54 0.44 18.27 -0.19
N SER A 55 0.80 17.15 0.45
CA SER A 55 0.99 17.10 1.93
C SER A 55 2.35 16.54 2.40
N GLY A 56 3.39 16.61 1.56
CA GLY A 56 4.73 16.09 1.86
C GLY A 56 5.74 17.15 2.30
N LYS A 57 6.94 16.68 2.72
CA LYS A 57 8.08 17.55 3.10
C LYS A 57 8.49 18.55 2.00
N ASN A 58 8.26 18.18 0.74
CA ASN A 58 8.53 19.01 -0.45
C ASN A 58 7.23 19.33 -1.20
N ALA A 59 6.12 19.52 -0.48
CA ALA A 59 4.85 19.91 -1.09
C ALA A 59 5.00 21.21 -1.88
N ASN A 60 4.21 21.35 -2.95
CA ASN A 60 4.07 22.62 -3.63
C ASN A 60 3.17 23.51 -2.75
N PRO A 61 3.68 24.64 -2.20
CA PRO A 61 2.90 25.46 -1.26
C PRO A 61 1.58 25.94 -1.83
N THR A 62 1.53 26.27 -3.13
CA THR A 62 0.32 26.75 -3.79
C THR A 62 -0.72 25.64 -3.92
N VAL A 63 -0.31 24.41 -4.27
CA VAL A 63 -1.22 23.25 -4.36
C VAL A 63 -1.75 22.89 -2.97
N SER A 64 -0.89 22.91 -1.95
CA SER A 64 -1.31 22.67 -0.56
C SER A 64 -2.32 23.71 -0.09
N LYS A 65 -2.13 24.99 -0.46
CA LYS A 65 -3.05 26.07 -0.14
C LYS A 65 -4.42 25.87 -0.78
N LEU A 66 -4.46 25.59 -2.09
CA LEU A 66 -5.70 25.29 -2.81
C LEU A 66 -6.44 24.07 -2.23
N PHE A 67 -5.69 23.04 -1.83
CA PHE A 67 -6.27 21.86 -1.18
C PHE A 67 -6.93 22.22 0.16
N HIS A 68 -6.25 22.99 1.02
CA HIS A 68 -6.83 23.42 2.30
C HIS A 68 -7.99 24.41 2.12
N GLU A 69 -7.95 25.29 1.13
CA GLU A 69 -9.08 26.18 0.79
C GLU A 69 -10.31 25.37 0.37
N ALA A 70 -10.12 24.32 -0.44
CA ALA A 70 -11.20 23.40 -0.79
C ALA A 70 -11.73 22.65 0.45
N GLU A 71 -10.87 22.21 1.36
CA GLU A 71 -11.31 21.56 2.60
C GLU A 71 -12.13 22.51 3.48
N GLU A 72 -11.71 23.76 3.65
CA GLU A 72 -12.46 24.73 4.46
C GLU A 72 -13.82 25.07 3.83
N MET A 73 -13.88 25.26 2.50
CA MET A 73 -15.14 25.42 1.79
C MET A 73 -16.08 24.23 2.03
N LEU A 74 -15.58 23.00 1.95
CA LEU A 74 -16.39 21.80 2.20
C LEU A 74 -16.81 21.66 3.67
N ARG A 75 -15.98 22.15 4.59
CA ARG A 75 -16.30 22.22 6.03
C ARG A 75 -17.46 23.18 6.25
N GLU A 76 -17.43 24.37 5.66
CA GLU A 76 -18.51 25.35 5.73
C GLU A 76 -19.81 24.84 5.10
N GLN A 77 -19.72 24.05 4.04
CA GLN A 77 -20.86 23.41 3.38
C GLN A 77 -21.40 22.18 4.15
N GLY A 78 -20.74 21.76 5.24
CA GLY A 78 -21.21 20.66 6.09
C GLY A 78 -20.88 19.26 5.60
N TYR A 79 -19.95 19.10 4.66
CA TYR A 79 -19.53 17.78 4.17
C TYR A 79 -18.72 16.99 5.23
N PHE A 80 -18.08 17.69 6.16
CA PHE A 80 -17.29 17.07 7.21
C PHE A 80 -18.02 16.97 8.55
N LYS A 81 -17.85 15.83 9.22
CA LYS A 81 -18.26 15.64 10.60
C LYS A 81 -17.37 16.46 11.51
N GLU A 82 -17.98 17.19 12.44
CA GLU A 82 -17.26 17.90 13.49
C GLU A 82 -16.39 16.93 14.31
N ASP A 83 -15.15 17.34 14.61
CA ASP A 83 -14.27 16.56 15.46
C ASP A 83 -14.49 16.93 16.93
N THR A 84 -15.40 16.22 17.57
CA THR A 84 -15.72 16.38 19.00
C THR A 84 -14.75 15.64 19.92
N ARG A 85 -13.69 15.02 19.38
CA ARG A 85 -12.72 14.30 20.20
C ARG A 85 -11.85 15.26 21.01
N THR A 86 -11.58 14.88 22.23
CA THR A 86 -10.56 15.48 23.08
C THR A 86 -9.16 15.23 22.51
N ASP A 87 -8.18 16.06 22.90
CA ASP A 87 -6.81 15.89 22.43
C ASP A 87 -6.20 14.55 22.88
N SER A 88 -6.61 14.02 24.04
CA SER A 88 -6.23 12.68 24.49
C SER A 88 -6.76 11.58 23.58
N GLU A 89 -8.01 11.69 23.11
CA GLU A 89 -8.58 10.74 22.16
C GLU A 89 -7.90 10.82 20.80
N LYS A 90 -7.56 12.03 20.32
CA LYS A 90 -6.79 12.21 19.10
C LYS A 90 -5.41 11.54 19.20
N ALA A 91 -4.69 11.77 20.30
CA ALA A 91 -3.38 11.18 20.54
C ALA A 91 -3.44 9.64 20.62
N ASN A 92 -4.47 9.08 21.27
CA ASN A 92 -4.67 7.63 21.32
C ASN A 92 -4.96 7.03 19.95
N ASP A 93 -5.80 7.69 19.14
CA ASP A 93 -6.10 7.24 17.78
C ASP A 93 -4.87 7.27 16.88
N GLU A 94 -4.03 8.30 17.01
CA GLU A 94 -2.74 8.37 16.30
C GLU A 94 -1.80 7.23 16.69
N GLN A 95 -1.63 7.00 17.99
CA GLN A 95 -0.80 5.89 18.49
C GLN A 95 -1.31 4.54 18.00
N LYS A 96 -2.63 4.32 18.03
CA LYS A 96 -3.26 3.10 17.52
C LYS A 96 -3.01 2.91 16.03
N SER A 97 -3.21 3.97 15.23
CA SER A 97 -2.94 3.94 13.79
C SER A 97 -1.48 3.62 13.48
N MET A 98 -0.53 4.15 14.25
CA MET A 98 0.89 3.83 14.09
C MET A 98 1.17 2.37 14.45
N GLY A 99 0.58 1.88 15.56
CA GLY A 99 0.67 0.48 15.97
C GLY A 99 0.15 -0.49 14.90
N ASP A 100 -1.02 -0.20 14.35
CA ASP A 100 -1.65 -1.00 13.29
C ASP A 100 -0.78 -1.04 12.02
N ALA A 101 -0.19 0.09 11.62
CA ALA A 101 0.71 0.15 10.47
C ALA A 101 1.98 -0.70 10.67
N ILE A 102 2.57 -0.66 11.87
CA ILE A 102 3.73 -1.49 12.21
C ILE A 102 3.34 -2.98 12.21
N ALA A 103 2.20 -3.32 12.80
CA ALA A 103 1.70 -4.70 12.84
C ALA A 103 1.44 -5.25 11.43
N ALA A 104 0.81 -4.47 10.55
CA ALA A 104 0.56 -4.85 9.16
C ALA A 104 1.86 -5.06 8.37
N SER A 105 2.86 -4.18 8.55
CA SER A 105 4.18 -4.34 7.93
C SER A 105 4.87 -5.64 8.37
N ARG A 106 4.86 -5.93 9.67
CA ARG A 106 5.40 -7.19 10.22
C ARG A 106 4.67 -8.40 9.68
N ALA A 107 3.34 -8.37 9.64
CA ALA A 107 2.53 -9.46 9.11
C ALA A 107 2.85 -9.76 7.64
N LYS A 108 3.08 -8.73 6.82
CA LYS A 108 3.51 -8.89 5.42
C LYS A 108 4.87 -9.59 5.33
N VAL A 109 5.87 -9.13 6.09
CA VAL A 109 7.20 -9.75 6.11
C VAL A 109 7.12 -11.22 6.57
N THR A 110 6.34 -11.51 7.61
CA THR A 110 6.12 -12.88 8.08
C THR A 110 5.44 -13.74 7.01
N SER A 111 4.43 -13.21 6.31
CA SER A 111 3.76 -13.91 5.22
C SER A 111 4.70 -14.24 4.06
N GLU A 112 5.53 -13.29 3.66
CA GLU A 112 6.53 -13.47 2.60
C GLU A 112 7.58 -14.53 3.00
N SER A 113 8.07 -14.47 4.24
CA SER A 113 9.00 -15.45 4.77
C SER A 113 8.38 -16.85 4.85
N ASN A 114 7.13 -16.97 5.27
CA ASN A 114 6.43 -18.26 5.31
C ASN A 114 6.24 -18.85 3.92
N ALA A 115 5.90 -18.02 2.92
CA ALA A 115 5.78 -18.46 1.53
C ALA A 115 7.12 -18.99 0.99
N ALA A 116 8.22 -18.31 1.28
CA ALA A 116 9.57 -18.75 0.89
C ALA A 116 9.93 -20.10 1.54
N LEU A 117 9.68 -20.26 2.85
CA LEU A 117 9.93 -21.51 3.58
C LEU A 117 9.05 -22.67 3.09
N GLN A 118 7.82 -22.39 2.67
CA GLN A 118 6.94 -23.40 2.07
C GLN A 118 7.48 -23.87 0.72
N GLN A 119 7.98 -22.95 -0.12
CA GLN A 119 8.60 -23.30 -1.38
C GLN A 119 9.87 -24.14 -1.19
N GLU A 120 10.76 -23.73 -0.26
CA GLU A 120 11.97 -24.50 0.05
C GLU A 120 11.65 -25.92 0.54
N ASN A 121 10.64 -26.06 1.41
CA ASN A 121 10.18 -27.38 1.86
C ASN A 121 9.64 -28.24 0.71
N PHE A 122 8.94 -27.65 -0.25
CA PHE A 122 8.45 -28.36 -1.42
C PHE A 122 9.62 -28.86 -2.29
N ASP A 123 10.59 -28.00 -2.56
CA ASP A 123 11.76 -28.33 -3.37
C ASP A 123 12.62 -29.42 -2.71
N LEU A 124 12.81 -29.35 -1.39
CA LEU A 124 13.53 -30.37 -0.63
C LEU A 124 12.79 -31.71 -0.63
N LYS A 125 11.46 -31.71 -0.52
CA LYS A 125 10.65 -32.94 -0.61
C LYS A 125 10.76 -33.58 -1.99
N GLN A 126 10.76 -32.80 -3.07
CA GLN A 126 10.99 -33.36 -4.41
C GLN A 126 12.38 -33.97 -4.53
N LYS A 127 13.44 -33.26 -4.12
CA LYS A 127 14.81 -33.79 -4.16
C LYS A 127 14.95 -35.08 -3.35
N ASN A 128 14.37 -35.13 -2.15
CA ASN A 128 14.38 -36.35 -1.33
C ASN A 128 13.69 -37.52 -2.03
N LYS A 129 12.55 -37.29 -2.69
CA LYS A 129 11.86 -38.32 -3.46
C LYS A 129 12.75 -38.84 -4.60
N GLU A 130 13.35 -37.96 -5.38
CA GLU A 130 14.25 -38.35 -6.48
C GLU A 130 15.47 -39.15 -5.99
N LEU A 131 16.02 -38.78 -4.83
CA LEU A 131 17.15 -39.50 -4.23
C LEU A 131 16.74 -40.90 -3.74
N LEU A 132 15.56 -41.03 -3.13
CA LEU A 132 15.02 -42.33 -2.72
C LEU A 132 14.78 -43.24 -3.94
N ASP A 133 14.19 -42.72 -5.02
CA ASP A 133 13.96 -43.48 -6.25
C ASP A 133 15.28 -43.95 -6.89
N LYS A 134 16.35 -43.13 -6.81
CA LYS A 134 17.70 -43.52 -7.27
C LYS A 134 18.33 -44.58 -6.39
N LEU A 135 18.19 -44.45 -5.08
CA LEU A 135 18.72 -45.40 -4.11
C LEU A 135 18.06 -46.77 -4.30
N GLU A 136 16.74 -46.83 -4.46
CA GLU A 136 16.02 -48.07 -4.73
C GLU A 136 16.51 -48.76 -6.01
N LYS A 137 16.74 -47.99 -7.09
CA LYS A 137 17.29 -48.54 -8.34
C LYS A 137 18.69 -49.11 -8.17
N LEU A 138 19.57 -48.42 -7.44
CA LEU A 138 20.92 -48.89 -7.16
C LEU A 138 20.90 -50.16 -6.31
N GLN A 139 20.04 -50.21 -5.27
CA GLN A 139 19.85 -51.40 -4.45
C GLN A 139 19.34 -52.60 -5.26
N ALA A 140 18.44 -52.37 -6.22
CA ALA A 140 17.98 -53.42 -7.12
C ALA A 140 19.09 -53.96 -8.03
N ILE A 141 19.97 -53.07 -8.52
CA ILE A 141 21.15 -53.45 -9.31
C ILE A 141 22.14 -54.24 -8.46
N GLU A 142 22.49 -53.75 -7.27
CA GLU A 142 23.37 -54.45 -6.32
C GLU A 142 22.83 -55.85 -5.99
N SER A 143 21.53 -55.95 -5.68
CA SER A 143 20.88 -57.24 -5.39
C SER A 143 20.93 -58.21 -6.57
N TYR A 144 20.82 -57.70 -7.81
CA TYR A 144 20.94 -58.51 -9.01
C TYR A 144 22.38 -58.98 -9.25
N MET A 145 23.37 -58.10 -9.05
CA MET A 145 24.79 -58.42 -9.16
C MET A 145 25.19 -59.47 -8.12
N GLU A 146 24.76 -59.33 -6.87
CA GLU A 146 25.00 -60.30 -5.79
C GLU A 146 24.40 -61.69 -6.13
N ARG A 147 23.18 -61.72 -6.67
CA ARG A 147 22.51 -62.99 -7.01
C ARG A 147 23.09 -63.69 -8.24
N THR A 148 23.60 -62.95 -9.21
CA THR A 148 24.06 -63.51 -10.50
C THR A 148 25.58 -63.65 -10.58
N GLY A 149 26.34 -63.02 -9.67
CA GLY A 149 27.81 -62.99 -9.69
C GLY A 149 28.38 -62.23 -10.89
N ARG A 150 27.54 -61.56 -11.68
CA ARG A 150 27.94 -60.73 -12.82
C ARG A 150 28.00 -59.28 -12.36
N TRP A 151 29.22 -58.76 -12.34
CA TRP A 151 29.55 -57.36 -12.07
C TRP A 151 29.53 -56.57 -13.37
#